data_AF-A0A368JXI5-F1
#
_entry.id   AF-A0A368JXI5-F1
#
_cell.length_a   1.000
_cell.length_b   1.000
_cell.length_c   1.000
_cell.angle_alpha   90.00
_cell.angle_beta   90.00
_cell.angle_gamma   90.00
#
_symmetry.space_group_name_H-M   'P 1'
#
loop_
_entity.id
_entity.type
_entity.pdbx_description
1 polymer ?
#
loop_
_entity_poly.entity_id
_entity_poly.type
_entity_poly.pdbx_seq_one_letter_code
_entity_poly.pdbx_strand_id
1 'polypeptide(L)'
;MLRILSTPILATALFSLIGSAKAATASQFDELHDRLLAGIPTVSVSHLDKCSQSAGKVPLATMPTGGFPIRDFMILPEPKPQIAYANQHLTVMPDGTPVLELVQYRITPNDVATITARRLSPTTYMQLSNPMIFECPLGAGLQFRPQTRNIPAIDGADK
;
A
#
# COMPACT_ATOMS: atom_id res chain seq x y z
N MET A 1 -60.43 26.92 -55.51
CA MET A 1 -59.34 27.61 -54.78
C MET A 1 -58.94 26.76 -53.58
N LEU A 2 -57.67 26.38 -53.58
CA LEU A 2 -56.93 25.54 -52.65
C LEU A 2 -56.60 26.30 -51.36
N ARG A 3 -56.64 25.68 -50.17
CA ARG A 3 -55.67 25.89 -49.06
C ARG A 3 -55.60 24.66 -48.15
N ILE A 4 -54.58 23.85 -48.36
CA ILE A 4 -54.14 22.77 -47.45
C ILE A 4 -53.20 23.43 -46.43
N LEU A 5 -53.50 23.33 -45.14
CA LEU A 5 -52.61 23.77 -44.08
C LEU A 5 -51.62 22.64 -43.73
N SER A 6 -50.34 22.88 -44.03
CA SER A 6 -49.22 22.00 -43.71
C SER A 6 -48.70 22.30 -42.30
N THR A 7 -48.90 21.40 -41.34
CA THR A 7 -48.23 21.44 -40.02
C THR A 7 -46.82 20.84 -40.11
N PRO A 8 -45.77 21.53 -39.64
CA PRO A 8 -44.43 20.95 -39.60
C PRO A 8 -44.26 20.06 -38.36
N ILE A 9 -43.79 18.83 -38.57
CA ILE A 9 -43.37 17.91 -37.50
C ILE A 9 -41.93 18.30 -37.10
N LEU A 10 -41.74 18.83 -35.90
CA LEU A 10 -40.42 19.10 -35.33
C LEU A 10 -39.85 17.78 -34.77
N ALA A 11 -38.91 17.16 -35.48
CA ALA A 11 -38.17 16.00 -34.98
C ALA A 11 -37.07 16.47 -34.02
N THR A 12 -37.26 16.27 -32.71
CA THR A 12 -36.25 16.55 -31.70
C THR A 12 -35.27 15.38 -31.64
N ALA A 13 -34.09 15.52 -32.24
CA ALA A 13 -33.01 14.55 -32.10
C ALA A 13 -32.42 14.63 -30.68
N LEU A 14 -32.76 13.69 -29.81
CA LEU A 14 -32.03 13.46 -28.55
C LEU A 14 -30.66 12.85 -28.90
N PHE A 15 -29.62 13.68 -28.95
CA PHE A 15 -28.25 13.20 -28.90
C PHE A 15 -27.94 12.76 -27.46
N SER A 16 -28.15 11.48 -27.17
CA SER A 16 -27.60 10.83 -25.98
C SER A 16 -26.08 10.78 -26.14
N LEU A 17 -25.38 11.77 -25.56
CA LEU A 17 -23.95 11.69 -25.29
C LEU A 17 -23.75 10.58 -24.26
N ILE A 18 -23.53 9.35 -24.72
CA ILE A 18 -23.01 8.27 -23.88
C ILE A 18 -21.55 8.62 -23.61
N GLY A 19 -21.33 9.49 -22.61
CA GLY A 19 -20.03 9.69 -22.02
C GLY A 19 -19.58 8.35 -21.45
N SER A 20 -18.58 7.73 -22.07
CA SER A 20 -17.88 6.61 -21.46
C SER A 20 -17.13 7.15 -20.23
N ALA A 21 -17.80 7.20 -19.09
CA ALA A 21 -17.16 7.42 -17.81
C ALA A 21 -16.25 6.20 -17.58
N LYS A 22 -14.98 6.33 -17.95
CA LYS A 22 -13.95 5.37 -17.58
C LYS A 22 -13.90 5.40 -16.05
N ALA A 23 -14.42 4.37 -15.40
CA ALA A 23 -14.31 4.22 -13.96
C ALA A 23 -12.83 4.40 -13.60
N ALA A 24 -12.53 5.43 -12.81
CA ALA A 24 -11.18 5.61 -12.28
C ALA A 24 -10.86 4.32 -11.50
N THR A 25 -9.76 3.66 -11.85
CA THR A 25 -9.26 2.55 -11.04
C THR A 25 -8.99 3.09 -9.65
N ALA A 26 -9.56 2.45 -8.63
CA ALA A 26 -9.34 2.83 -7.24
C ALA A 26 -7.84 2.86 -6.95
N SER A 27 -7.39 3.84 -6.14
CA SER A 27 -5.98 3.89 -5.73
C SER A 27 -5.65 2.68 -4.86
N GLN A 28 -4.38 2.28 -4.79
CA GLN A 28 -3.97 1.21 -3.87
C GLN A 28 -4.22 1.59 -2.41
N PHE A 29 -4.17 2.88 -2.08
CA PHE A 29 -4.60 3.43 -0.80
C PHE A 29 -6.08 3.15 -0.52
N ASP A 30 -6.98 3.48 -1.45
CA ASP A 30 -8.43 3.28 -1.27
C ASP A 30 -8.77 1.79 -1.17
N GLU A 31 -8.13 0.96 -2.00
CA GLU A 31 -8.29 -0.51 -1.93
C GLU A 31 -7.87 -1.07 -0.57
N LEU A 32 -6.76 -0.58 0.00
CA LEU A 32 -6.33 -0.98 1.33
C LEU A 32 -7.30 -0.47 2.40
N HIS A 33 -7.68 0.79 2.34
CA HIS A 33 -8.62 1.43 3.26
C HIS A 33 -9.89 0.60 3.40
N ASP A 34 -10.54 0.33 2.26
CA ASP A 34 -11.80 -0.38 2.22
C ASP A 34 -11.65 -1.83 2.68
N ARG A 35 -10.56 -2.50 2.29
CA ARG A 35 -10.26 -3.87 2.73
C ARG A 35 -10.10 -3.96 4.26
N LEU A 36 -9.36 -3.03 4.85
CA LEU A 36 -9.10 -3.01 6.29
C LEU A 36 -10.38 -2.73 7.08
N LEU A 37 -11.18 -1.74 6.66
CA LEU A 37 -12.44 -1.41 7.33
C LEU A 37 -13.53 -2.48 7.13
N ALA A 38 -13.47 -3.24 6.04
CA ALA A 38 -14.32 -4.42 5.84
C ALA A 38 -13.89 -5.62 6.70
N GLY A 39 -12.81 -5.52 7.48
CA GLY A 39 -12.30 -6.60 8.32
C GLY A 39 -11.71 -7.77 7.52
N ILE A 40 -11.32 -7.55 6.27
CA ILE A 40 -10.75 -8.59 5.41
C ILE A 40 -9.29 -8.82 5.83
N PRO A 41 -8.91 -10.06 6.23
CA PRO A 41 -7.53 -10.39 6.58
C PRO A 41 -6.54 -10.02 5.48
N THR A 42 -5.55 -9.18 5.81
CA THR A 42 -4.63 -8.57 4.84
C THR A 42 -3.19 -8.78 5.26
N VAL A 43 -2.34 -9.23 4.34
CA VAL A 43 -0.89 -9.32 4.48
C VAL A 43 -0.24 -8.12 3.81
N SER A 44 0.62 -7.43 4.53
CA SER A 44 1.56 -6.43 4.01
C SER A 44 2.83 -7.14 3.56
N VAL A 45 3.26 -6.93 2.32
CA VAL A 45 4.51 -7.47 1.77
C VAL A 45 5.37 -6.31 1.29
N SER A 46 6.58 -6.18 1.83
CA SER A 46 7.55 -5.15 1.48
C SER A 46 8.67 -5.72 0.61
N HIS A 47 8.86 -5.15 -0.57
CA HIS A 47 10.00 -5.41 -1.46
C HIS A 47 10.95 -4.23 -1.37
N LEU A 48 11.88 -4.26 -0.41
CA LEU A 48 12.72 -3.09 -0.12
C LEU A 48 13.70 -2.73 -1.25
N ASP A 49 13.94 -3.63 -2.19
CA ASP A 49 14.69 -3.36 -3.43
C ASP A 49 13.95 -2.45 -4.41
N LYS A 50 12.62 -2.30 -4.24
CA LYS A 50 11.76 -1.40 -5.04
C LYS A 50 11.44 -0.09 -4.32
N CYS A 51 12.09 0.19 -3.20
CA CYS A 51 11.92 1.42 -2.44
C CYS A 51 13.16 2.32 -2.56
N SER A 52 12.97 3.64 -2.48
CA SER A 52 14.08 4.55 -2.26
C SER A 52 14.40 4.63 -0.78
N GLN A 53 15.68 4.50 -0.41
CA GLN A 53 16.11 4.65 0.98
C GLN A 53 16.53 6.10 1.22
N SER A 54 15.79 6.82 2.06
CA SER A 54 16.05 8.23 2.36
C SER A 54 16.93 8.44 3.60
N ALA A 55 17.08 7.42 4.46
CA ALA A 55 17.99 7.46 5.62
C ALA A 55 18.45 6.06 6.08
N GLY A 56 19.60 6.01 6.78
CA GLY A 56 20.21 4.78 7.31
C GLY A 56 21.44 4.32 6.52
N LYS A 57 22.04 3.17 6.89
CA LYS A 57 23.21 2.60 6.18
C LYS A 57 22.86 2.27 4.72
N VAL A 58 23.88 2.35 3.86
CA VAL A 58 23.84 2.09 2.41
C VAL A 58 23.09 0.79 2.09
N PRO A 59 22.26 0.76 1.02
CA PRO A 59 21.60 -0.46 0.57
C PRO A 59 22.59 -1.61 0.41
N LEU A 60 22.25 -2.78 0.96
CA LEU A 60 22.94 -4.01 0.62
C LEU A 60 22.77 -4.29 -0.88
N ALA A 61 23.71 -5.04 -1.49
CA ALA A 61 23.61 -5.43 -2.90
C ALA A 61 22.30 -6.15 -3.24
N THR A 62 21.61 -6.70 -2.24
CA THR A 62 20.23 -7.19 -2.34
C THR A 62 19.49 -6.82 -1.05
N MET A 63 18.37 -6.12 -1.20
CA MET A 63 17.50 -5.74 -0.07
C MET A 63 16.46 -6.84 0.18
N PRO A 64 16.06 -7.09 1.44
CA PRO A 64 15.16 -8.19 1.75
C PRO A 64 13.73 -7.93 1.29
N THR A 65 13.00 -9.03 1.03
CA THR A 65 11.53 -9.05 0.97
C THR A 65 11.01 -9.56 2.32
N GLY A 66 10.06 -8.84 2.92
CA GLY A 66 9.44 -9.22 4.19
C GLY A 66 7.94 -9.11 4.13
N GLY A 67 7.22 -9.81 5.01
CA GLY A 67 5.77 -9.68 5.08
C GLY A 67 5.16 -10.15 6.40
N PHE A 68 3.99 -9.61 6.72
CA PHE A 68 3.24 -9.93 7.93
C PHE A 68 1.74 -9.61 7.76
N PRO A 69 0.85 -10.31 8.48
CA PRO A 69 -0.56 -9.93 8.54
C PRO A 69 -0.75 -8.61 9.29
N ILE A 70 -1.46 -7.65 8.69
CA ILE A 70 -1.87 -6.40 9.33
C ILE A 70 -2.99 -6.76 10.31
N ARG A 71 -2.66 -6.77 11.60
CA ARG A 71 -3.63 -7.07 12.67
C ARG A 71 -4.26 -5.82 13.24
N ASP A 72 -3.44 -4.79 13.41
CA ASP A 72 -3.82 -3.53 14.06
C ASP A 72 -3.45 -2.37 13.14
N PHE A 73 -4.38 -1.44 12.95
CA PHE A 73 -4.20 -0.26 12.09
C PHE A 73 -4.98 0.95 12.61
N MET A 74 -4.61 2.13 12.13
CA MET A 74 -5.34 3.37 12.33
C MET A 74 -5.59 4.03 10.97
N ILE A 75 -6.82 4.50 10.75
CA ILE A 75 -7.16 5.45 9.70
C ILE A 75 -7.07 6.84 10.30
N LEU A 76 -6.08 7.61 9.87
CA LEU A 76 -5.93 9.00 10.27
C LEU A 76 -6.70 9.88 9.28
N PRO A 77 -7.59 10.76 9.77
CA PRO A 77 -8.41 11.60 8.90
C PRO A 77 -7.63 12.79 8.33
N GLU A 78 -8.34 13.58 7.52
CA GLU A 78 -7.92 14.89 7.03
C GLU A 78 -7.32 15.81 8.13
N PRO A 79 -6.44 16.78 7.78
CA PRO A 79 -6.07 17.24 6.43
C PRO A 79 -4.94 16.46 5.75
N LYS A 80 -4.45 15.41 6.42
CA LYS A 80 -3.38 14.54 5.90
C LYS A 80 -3.83 13.09 6.13
N PRO A 81 -4.76 12.59 5.31
CA PRO A 81 -5.27 11.23 5.48
C PRO A 81 -4.14 10.22 5.35
N GLN A 82 -4.09 9.27 6.26
CA GLN A 82 -3.08 8.20 6.26
C GLN A 82 -3.64 6.90 6.81
N ILE A 83 -3.15 5.78 6.29
CA ILE A 83 -3.28 4.49 6.96
C ILE A 83 -1.97 4.25 7.70
N ALA A 84 -2.06 3.97 8.99
CA ALA A 84 -0.90 3.73 9.84
C ALA A 84 -1.01 2.37 10.52
N TYR A 85 0.05 1.58 10.44
CA TYR A 85 0.20 0.34 11.19
C TYR A 85 1.67 0.09 11.53
N ALA A 86 1.92 -0.88 12.40
CA ALA A 86 3.27 -1.24 12.78
C ALA A 86 3.40 -2.75 12.94
N ASN A 87 4.62 -3.23 12.79
CA ASN A 87 5.04 -4.56 13.22
C ASN A 87 6.17 -4.43 14.22
N GLN A 88 6.16 -5.29 15.23
CA GLN A 88 7.31 -5.50 16.08
C GLN A 88 7.64 -6.98 16.16
N HIS A 89 8.92 -7.32 16.13
CA HIS A 89 9.37 -8.69 16.31
C HIS A 89 10.81 -8.73 16.83
N LEU A 90 11.14 -9.78 17.58
CA LEU A 90 12.52 -10.09 17.92
C LEU A 90 13.20 -10.72 16.71
N THR A 91 14.42 -10.29 16.44
CA THR A 91 15.27 -10.83 15.38
C THR A 91 16.74 -10.79 15.81
N VAL A 92 17.63 -11.26 14.94
CA VAL A 92 19.06 -11.34 15.19
C VAL A 92 19.81 -10.61 14.08
N MET A 93 20.73 -9.73 14.45
CA MET A 93 21.61 -9.05 13.50
C MET A 93 22.65 -10.02 12.90
N PRO A 94 23.34 -9.66 11.79
CA PRO A 94 24.36 -10.52 11.20
C PRO A 94 25.50 -10.95 12.13
N ASP A 95 25.77 -10.17 13.19
CA ASP A 95 26.78 -10.46 14.21
C ASP A 95 26.27 -11.36 15.36
N GLY A 96 25.02 -11.82 15.30
CA GLY A 96 24.40 -12.65 16.33
C GLY A 96 23.71 -11.88 17.45
N THR A 97 23.74 -10.54 17.44
CA THR A 97 23.10 -9.72 18.48
C THR A 97 21.57 -9.78 18.37
N PRO A 98 20.84 -10.17 19.43
CA PRO A 98 19.38 -10.09 19.45
C PRO A 98 18.91 -8.62 19.50
N VAL A 99 17.93 -8.29 18.67
CA VAL A 99 17.33 -6.95 18.62
C VAL A 99 15.81 -7.04 18.55
N LEU A 100 15.13 -6.03 19.10
CA LEU A 100 13.72 -5.79 18.83
C LEU A 100 13.65 -4.87 17.60
N GLU A 101 13.11 -5.37 16.50
CA GLU A 101 12.82 -4.55 15.33
C GLU A 101 11.40 -4.00 15.44
N LEU A 102 11.27 -2.68 15.37
CA LEU A 102 10.00 -1.96 15.30
C LEU A 102 9.91 -1.29 13.93
N VAL A 103 8.94 -1.70 13.13
CA VAL A 103 8.72 -1.21 11.77
C VAL A 103 7.39 -0.49 11.71
N GLN A 104 7.42 0.78 11.32
CA GLN A 104 6.25 1.67 11.24
C GLN A 104 5.94 1.95 9.77
N TYR A 105 4.67 1.82 9.40
CA TYR A 105 4.17 2.05 8.05
C TYR A 105 3.22 3.23 8.05
N ARG A 106 3.44 4.18 7.13
CA ARG A 106 2.56 5.33 6.89
C ARG A 106 2.23 5.39 5.42
N ILE A 107 0.98 5.12 5.07
CA ILE A 107 0.51 5.04 3.70
C ILE A 107 -0.33 6.28 3.42
N THR A 108 -0.09 6.93 2.29
CA THR A 108 -0.76 8.16 1.88
C THR A 108 -1.58 7.96 0.59
N PRO A 109 -2.61 8.80 0.32
CA PRO A 109 -3.48 8.64 -0.85
C PRO A 109 -2.82 8.81 -2.22
N ASN A 110 -1.57 9.29 -2.26
CA ASN A 110 -0.78 9.38 -3.49
C ASN A 110 -0.06 8.05 -3.82
N ASP A 111 -0.53 6.93 -3.26
CA ASP A 111 0.03 5.59 -3.44
C ASP A 111 1.52 5.49 -3.11
N VAL A 112 1.93 6.15 -2.03
CA VAL A 112 3.26 6.05 -1.43
C VAL A 112 3.15 5.61 0.03
N ALA A 113 4.09 4.79 0.46
CA ALA A 113 4.27 4.44 1.86
C ALA A 113 5.66 4.89 2.35
N THR A 114 5.71 5.43 3.57
CA THR A 114 6.95 5.56 4.33
C THR A 114 7.07 4.39 5.29
N ILE A 115 8.15 3.62 5.19
CA ILE A 115 8.51 2.55 6.11
C ILE A 115 9.67 3.04 6.97
N THR A 116 9.50 3.07 8.29
CA THR A 116 10.56 3.40 9.25
C THR A 116 10.88 2.18 10.09
N ALA A 117 12.09 1.63 9.93
CA ALA A 117 12.58 0.49 10.71
C ALA A 117 13.57 0.96 11.78
N ARG A 118 13.29 0.61 13.03
CA ARG A 118 14.12 0.90 14.20
C ARG A 118 14.61 -0.40 14.82
N ARG A 119 15.89 -0.44 15.17
CA ARG A 119 16.48 -1.52 15.96
C ARG A 119 16.64 -1.03 17.39
N LEU A 120 16.01 -1.71 18.32
CA LEU A 120 15.99 -1.39 19.73
C LEU A 120 16.65 -2.52 20.53
N SER A 121 17.28 -2.15 21.64
CA SER A 121 17.71 -3.11 22.66
C SER A 121 16.49 -3.88 23.17
N PRO A 122 16.50 -5.23 23.16
CA PRO A 122 15.40 -6.01 23.73
C PRO A 122 15.19 -5.80 25.23
N THR A 123 16.22 -5.33 25.94
CA THR A 123 16.20 -5.19 27.41
C THR A 123 15.92 -3.75 27.84
N THR A 124 16.50 -2.77 27.16
CA THR A 124 16.39 -1.35 27.54
C THR A 124 15.47 -0.55 26.64
N TYR A 125 15.03 -1.12 25.50
CA TYR A 125 14.26 -0.44 24.44
C TYR A 125 14.94 0.81 23.85
N MET A 126 16.21 1.04 24.21
CA MET A 126 17.00 2.12 23.64
C MET A 126 17.34 1.81 22.18
N GLN A 127 17.35 2.86 21.36
CA GLN A 127 17.70 2.76 19.95
C GLN A 127 19.18 2.39 19.78
N LEU A 128 19.45 1.35 18.99
CA LEU A 128 20.80 0.80 18.78
C LEU A 128 21.51 1.39 17.56
N SER A 129 20.76 1.95 16.61
CA SER A 129 21.28 2.54 15.38
C SER A 129 20.34 3.62 14.85
N ASN A 130 20.80 4.44 13.90
CA ASN A 130 19.89 5.31 13.16
C ASN A 130 18.77 4.50 12.50
N PRO A 131 17.52 5.02 12.46
CA PRO A 131 16.44 4.34 11.77
C PRO A 131 16.73 4.24 10.27
N MET A 132 16.28 3.15 9.66
CA MET A 132 16.22 3.04 8.21
C MET A 132 14.87 3.57 7.74
N ILE A 133 14.87 4.46 6.76
CA ILE A 133 13.65 5.07 6.22
C ILE A 133 13.58 4.77 4.73
N PHE A 134 12.47 4.17 4.32
CA PHE A 134 12.19 3.83 2.94
C PHE A 134 10.92 4.53 2.47
N GLU A 135 10.95 5.07 1.26
CA GLU A 135 9.76 5.48 0.52
C GLU A 135 9.46 4.42 -0.54
N CYS A 136 8.28 3.82 -0.44
CA CYS A 136 7.88 2.66 -1.21
C CYS A 136 6.62 2.99 -2.00
N PRO A 137 6.66 2.95 -3.34
CA PRO A 137 5.45 3.01 -4.16
C PRO A 137 4.54 1.82 -3.84
N LEU A 138 3.24 2.06 -3.66
CA LEU A 138 2.27 0.98 -3.50
C LEU A 138 2.14 0.15 -4.78
N GLY A 139 1.87 -1.14 -4.63
CA GLY A 139 1.82 -2.10 -5.74
C GLY A 139 3.20 -2.60 -6.20
N ALA A 140 4.29 -1.89 -5.87
CA ALA A 140 5.66 -2.31 -6.17
C ALA A 140 6.49 -2.57 -4.90
N GLY A 141 6.88 -1.52 -4.17
CA GLY A 141 7.69 -1.62 -2.95
C GLY A 141 6.90 -2.04 -1.72
N LEU A 142 5.61 -1.75 -1.69
CA LEU A 142 4.69 -2.24 -0.67
C LEU A 142 3.41 -2.78 -1.33
N GLN A 143 3.06 -4.01 -1.01
CA GLN A 143 1.94 -4.72 -1.60
C GLN A 143 1.00 -5.27 -0.53
N PHE A 144 -0.29 -5.28 -0.85
CA PHE A 144 -1.33 -5.82 0.02
C PHE A 144 -2.00 -7.02 -0.61
N ARG A 145 -2.01 -8.14 0.10
CA ARG A 145 -2.58 -9.41 -0.38
C ARG A 145 -3.61 -9.92 0.62
N PRO A 146 -4.68 -10.59 0.20
CA PRO A 146 -5.52 -11.33 1.12
C PRO A 146 -4.67 -12.32 1.90
N GLN A 147 -4.92 -12.47 3.20
CA GLN A 147 -4.30 -13.55 3.97
C GLN A 147 -4.96 -14.86 3.54
N THR A 148 -4.33 -15.55 2.59
CA THR A 148 -4.68 -16.93 2.26
C THR A 148 -4.18 -17.86 3.36
N ARG A 149 -4.91 -18.95 3.64
CA ARG A 149 -4.47 -19.97 4.61
C ARG A 149 -3.15 -20.66 4.21
N ASN A 150 -2.67 -20.41 2.99
CA ASN A 150 -1.42 -20.91 2.45
C ASN A 150 -0.59 -19.70 2.02
N ILE A 151 0.56 -19.47 2.66
CA ILE A 151 1.62 -18.67 2.06
C ILE A 151 2.19 -19.55 0.94
N PRO A 152 2.07 -19.19 -0.35
CA PRO A 152 2.78 -19.93 -1.39
C PRO A 152 4.26 -19.88 -1.01
N ALA A 153 4.88 -21.05 -0.85
CA ALA A 153 6.33 -21.11 -0.88
C ALA A 153 6.76 -20.40 -2.17
N ILE A 154 7.85 -19.63 -2.08
CA ILE A 154 8.48 -19.08 -3.27
C ILE A 154 8.83 -20.29 -4.12
N ASP A 155 8.07 -20.54 -5.18
CA ASP A 155 8.41 -21.59 -6.13
C ASP A 155 9.77 -21.18 -6.69
N GLY A 156 10.77 -21.94 -6.27
CA GLY A 156 12.14 -21.80 -6.74
C GLY A 156 12.12 -21.80 -8.26
N ALA A 157 12.93 -20.91 -8.82
CA ALA A 157 13.18 -20.81 -10.24
C ALA A 157 13.38 -22.20 -10.86
N ASP A 158 12.47 -22.59 -11.73
CA ASP A 158 12.75 -23.48 -12.85
C ASP A 158 12.64 -22.66 -14.13
N LYS A 159 13.76 -22.02 -14.48
CA LYS A 159 14.42 -22.06 -15.79
C LYS A 159 15.58 -21.07 -15.86
#